data_AF-A0A9E1ZFI7-F1
#
_entry.id   AF-A0A9E1ZFI7-F1
#
_cell.length_a   1.000
_cell.length_b   1.000
_cell.length_c   1.000
_cell.angle_alpha   90.00
_cell.angle_beta   90.00
_cell.angle_gamma   90.00
#
_symmetry.space_group_name_H-M   'P 1'
#
loop_
_entity.id
_entity.type
_entity.pdbx_description
1 polymer ?
#
loop_
_entity_poly.entity_id
_entity_poly.type
_entity_poly.pdbx_seq_one_letter_code
_entity_poly.pdbx_strand_id
1 'polypeptide(L)'
;MGHLKFKVGEITAVIGDNADHAPASGHRAGYNGIWDFQHRTSMRSIFVPTYAGLNLEHIFNGETEFEHNDIFFEPRRAPMTFRKLNDQQAELHQPATPTFHVESTTRFTLRAPWYLDLDFRCTPHQHVHQRGWFGCFWASYINGPADKSFYFLGGWHPKESMWMQLCTQAHDDESTVRAHDDDFKLTWLEGSRDSLFKNFSRMRYAKPLCYGNFENLVYILMFKPEAGIRLTHSPSGGGFNKDLNTTNPAWDWQFIVPKYDVMQEYGYHARAVLRPRCSREEILDEYEKWTNE
;
A
#
# COMPACT_ATOMS: atom_id res chain seq x y z
N MET A 1 1.85 17.33 17.41
CA MET A 1 2.20 15.90 17.63
C MET A 1 1.96 15.22 16.31
N GLY A 2 2.98 14.66 15.66
CA GLY A 2 2.87 14.16 14.28
C GLY A 2 2.53 12.67 14.15
N HIS A 3 2.34 11.98 15.28
CA HIS A 3 1.96 10.57 15.30
C HIS A 3 1.28 10.22 16.63
N LEU A 4 0.51 9.13 16.65
CA LEU A 4 -0.10 8.56 17.85
C LEU A 4 -0.26 7.04 17.76
N LYS A 5 -0.30 6.42 18.94
CA LYS A 5 -0.64 5.00 19.12
C LYS A 5 -2.13 4.84 19.37
N PHE A 6 -2.74 3.89 18.67
CA PHE A 6 -4.14 3.51 18.76
C PHE A 6 -4.24 2.04 19.16
N LYS A 7 -5.23 1.69 19.97
CA LYS A 7 -5.50 0.31 20.39
C LYS A 7 -7.00 0.06 20.37
N VAL A 8 -7.43 -0.90 19.54
CA VAL A 8 -8.84 -1.26 19.38
C VAL A 8 -8.92 -2.78 19.25
N GLY A 9 -9.75 -3.42 20.07
CA GLY A 9 -9.88 -4.88 20.08
C GLY A 9 -8.54 -5.57 20.31
N GLU A 10 -8.13 -6.40 19.36
CA GLU A 10 -6.92 -7.21 19.39
C GLU A 10 -5.72 -6.56 18.68
N ILE A 11 -5.91 -5.40 18.06
CA ILE A 11 -4.86 -4.72 17.29
C ILE A 11 -4.40 -3.43 17.94
N THR A 12 -3.15 -3.10 17.64
CA THR A 12 -2.49 -1.84 17.99
C THR A 12 -1.84 -1.29 16.73
N ALA A 13 -1.93 0.01 16.52
CA ALA A 13 -1.24 0.68 15.42
C ALA A 13 -0.61 2.01 15.85
N VAL A 14 0.51 2.38 15.25
CA VAL A 14 1.06 3.74 15.32
C VAL A 14 0.87 4.38 13.95
N ILE A 15 0.17 5.50 13.92
CA ILE A 15 -0.12 6.27 12.71
C ILE A 15 0.64 7.58 12.80
N GLY A 16 1.34 7.98 11.73
CA GLY A 16 2.14 9.20 11.73
C GLY A 16 2.35 9.85 10.37
N ASP A 17 2.69 11.13 10.40
CA ASP A 17 3.08 11.92 9.22
C ASP A 17 4.51 11.56 8.74
N ASN A 18 5.07 12.35 7.83
CA ASN A 18 6.40 12.10 7.26
C ASN A 18 7.51 13.00 7.86
N ALA A 19 7.22 13.80 8.88
CA ALA A 19 8.22 14.68 9.48
C ALA A 19 9.22 13.89 10.35
N ASP A 20 10.33 14.55 10.72
CA ASP A 20 11.30 13.98 11.65
C ASP A 20 10.80 14.13 13.10
N HIS A 21 10.57 13.00 13.77
CA HIS A 21 10.17 12.92 15.18
C HIS A 21 11.23 12.24 16.06
N ALA A 22 12.46 12.05 15.55
CA ALA A 22 13.56 11.49 16.31
C ALA A 22 14.07 12.46 17.40
N PRO A 23 14.58 11.97 18.54
CA PRO A 23 14.83 10.56 18.89
C PRO A 23 13.63 9.82 19.53
N ALA A 24 12.45 10.45 19.66
CA ALA A 24 11.36 9.91 20.46
C ALA A 24 10.67 8.65 19.89
N SER A 25 10.71 8.45 18.55
CA SER A 25 9.99 7.35 17.89
C SER A 25 10.84 6.18 17.40
N GLY A 26 12.17 6.37 17.20
CA GLY A 26 13.02 5.37 16.54
C GLY A 26 12.69 5.10 15.06
N HIS A 27 11.75 5.88 14.50
CA HIS A 27 11.22 5.76 13.16
C HIS A 27 11.86 6.79 12.23
N ARG A 28 12.17 6.40 10.98
CA ARG A 28 12.90 7.24 10.02
C ARG A 28 11.96 8.27 9.38
N ALA A 29 12.39 9.53 9.37
CA ALA A 29 11.72 10.61 8.65
C ALA A 29 11.44 10.27 7.18
N GLY A 30 10.34 10.81 6.66
CA GLY A 30 9.84 10.64 5.30
C GLY A 30 8.78 9.55 5.16
N TYR A 31 8.75 8.54 6.02
CA TYR A 31 7.76 7.48 5.90
C TYR A 31 6.45 7.86 6.62
N ASN A 32 5.35 7.99 5.88
CA ASN A 32 4.03 8.33 6.40
C ASN A 32 3.16 7.08 6.64
N GLY A 33 1.95 7.25 7.16
CA GLY A 33 0.93 6.19 7.21
C GLY A 33 1.01 5.38 8.49
N ILE A 34 1.14 4.06 8.37
CA ILE A 34 1.21 3.14 9.52
C ILE A 34 2.67 2.79 9.79
N TRP A 35 3.18 3.33 10.89
CA TRP A 35 4.53 3.09 11.37
C TRP A 35 4.67 1.73 12.06
N ASP A 36 3.61 1.30 12.76
CA ASP A 36 3.57 0.05 13.50
C ASP A 36 2.17 -0.56 13.40
N PHE A 37 2.06 -1.87 13.18
CA PHE A 37 0.80 -2.59 13.19
C PHE A 37 0.98 -3.98 13.78
N GLN A 38 0.29 -4.25 14.89
CA GLN A 38 0.53 -5.43 15.70
C GLN A 38 -0.77 -6.02 16.20
N HIS A 39 -0.88 -7.35 16.12
CA HIS A 39 -1.91 -8.13 16.81
C HIS A 39 -1.43 -8.52 18.21
N ARG A 40 -2.34 -8.61 19.19
CA ARG A 40 -2.03 -8.90 20.59
C ARG A 40 -1.27 -10.21 20.83
N THR A 41 -1.35 -11.16 19.90
CA THR A 41 -0.70 -12.47 19.98
C THR A 41 0.69 -12.50 19.34
N SER A 42 1.11 -11.43 18.64
CA SER A 42 2.48 -11.29 18.14
C SER A 42 3.27 -10.38 19.09
N MET A 43 4.58 -10.61 19.18
CA MET A 43 5.49 -9.75 19.96
C MET A 43 6.10 -8.62 19.13
N ARG A 44 5.84 -8.57 17.83
CA ARG A 44 6.41 -7.58 16.92
C ARG A 44 5.39 -7.11 15.89
N SER A 45 5.64 -5.93 15.35
CA SER A 45 4.89 -5.39 14.22
C SER A 45 5.07 -6.28 12.99
N ILE A 46 4.00 -6.41 12.21
CA ILE A 46 4.10 -6.94 10.84
C ILE A 46 4.96 -6.04 9.96
N PHE A 47 5.10 -4.76 10.31
CA PHE A 47 5.84 -3.76 9.57
C PHE A 47 7.27 -3.58 10.10
N VAL A 48 8.18 -3.24 9.19
CA VAL A 48 9.61 -3.04 9.50
C VAL A 48 9.78 -1.84 10.44
N PRO A 49 10.33 -1.98 11.67
CA PRO A 49 10.28 -0.93 12.69
C PRO A 49 10.91 0.42 12.33
N THR A 50 11.99 0.43 11.55
CA THR A 50 12.68 1.68 11.17
C THR A 50 11.92 2.50 10.12
N TYR A 51 11.00 1.88 9.39
CA TYR A 51 10.25 2.50 8.29
C TYR A 51 8.75 2.46 8.60
N ALA A 52 7.95 3.25 7.89
CA ALA A 52 6.53 2.93 7.87
C ALA A 52 6.36 1.73 6.94
N GLY A 53 5.92 0.60 7.50
CA GLY A 53 5.61 -0.56 6.68
C GLY A 53 4.24 -0.48 6.02
N LEU A 54 3.52 0.65 6.09
CA LEU A 54 2.48 1.00 5.13
C LEU A 54 2.53 2.52 4.88
N ASN A 55 2.90 2.96 3.67
CA ASN A 55 3.06 4.38 3.33
C ASN A 55 2.70 4.72 1.88
N LEU A 56 2.19 5.93 1.64
CA LEU A 56 2.14 6.51 0.31
C LEU A 56 3.58 6.84 -0.10
N GLU A 57 4.08 6.11 -1.08
CA GLU A 57 5.50 6.14 -1.45
C GLU A 57 5.75 6.95 -2.73
N HIS A 58 4.91 6.77 -3.74
CA HIS A 58 5.04 7.44 -5.04
C HIS A 58 3.73 8.10 -5.48
N ILE A 59 3.88 9.22 -6.17
CA ILE A 59 2.95 9.67 -7.20
C ILE A 59 3.71 9.57 -8.51
N PHE A 60 3.07 9.09 -9.57
CA PHE A 60 3.73 8.89 -10.86
C PHE A 60 2.79 9.20 -12.02
N ASN A 61 3.33 9.70 -13.13
CA ASN A 61 2.57 10.05 -14.32
C ASN A 61 3.17 9.48 -15.61
N GLY A 62 4.21 8.67 -15.50
CA GLY A 62 4.89 8.04 -16.62
C GLY A 62 6.08 8.83 -17.16
N GLU A 63 6.46 9.94 -16.53
CA GLU A 63 7.40 10.89 -17.10
C GLU A 63 8.27 11.56 -16.03
N THR A 64 7.64 12.30 -15.12
CA THR A 64 8.31 13.25 -14.24
C THR A 64 9.02 12.56 -13.06
N GLU A 65 8.50 11.41 -12.62
CA GLU A 65 9.00 10.68 -11.44
C GLU A 65 10.47 10.23 -11.55
N PHE A 66 11.04 10.17 -12.75
CA PHE A 66 12.38 9.65 -12.99
C PHE A 66 13.46 10.73 -13.11
N GLU A 67 13.12 12.01 -13.05
CA GLU A 67 14.09 13.11 -13.14
C GLU A 67 15.01 13.19 -11.92
N HIS A 68 14.46 12.99 -10.71
CA HIS A 68 15.21 13.01 -9.47
C HIS A 68 14.59 12.09 -8.41
N ASN A 69 15.41 11.53 -7.52
CA ASN A 69 14.91 10.63 -6.45
C ASN A 69 13.93 11.33 -5.49
N ASP A 70 14.07 12.64 -5.27
CA ASP A 70 13.12 13.38 -4.43
C ASP A 70 11.76 13.58 -5.10
N ILE A 71 11.70 13.56 -6.43
CA ILE A 71 10.43 13.54 -7.18
C ILE A 71 9.85 12.12 -7.13
N PHE A 72 10.68 11.11 -7.35
CA PHE A 72 10.26 9.71 -7.25
C PHE A 72 9.61 9.40 -5.89
N PHE A 73 10.20 9.90 -4.80
CA PHE A 73 9.66 9.76 -3.44
C PHE A 73 8.94 11.03 -2.95
N GLU A 74 8.35 11.83 -3.85
CA GLU A 74 7.75 13.12 -3.48
C GLU A 74 6.78 13.05 -2.29
N PRO A 75 5.89 12.05 -2.16
CA PRO A 75 5.05 11.90 -0.97
C PRO A 75 5.80 11.77 0.35
N ARG A 76 7.04 11.26 0.33
CA ARG A 76 7.93 11.17 1.50
C ARG A 76 8.67 12.48 1.80
N ARG A 77 8.64 13.44 0.89
CA ARG A 77 9.36 14.72 0.99
C ARG A 77 8.41 15.88 1.25
N ALA A 78 7.30 15.92 0.53
CA ALA A 78 6.30 16.98 0.64
C ALA A 78 5.63 16.93 2.03
N PRO A 79 5.59 18.03 2.80
CA PRO A 79 5.06 18.02 4.16
C PRO A 79 3.64 17.47 4.25
N MET A 80 3.40 16.67 5.29
CA MET A 80 2.10 16.09 5.61
C MET A 80 1.74 16.43 7.05
N THR A 81 0.45 16.60 7.32
CA THR A 81 -0.07 16.91 8.65
C THR A 81 -0.85 15.73 9.20
N PHE A 82 -0.50 15.31 10.41
CA PHE A 82 -1.26 14.34 11.18
C PHE A 82 -2.34 15.01 12.03
N ARG A 83 -3.53 14.41 12.06
CA ARG A 83 -4.64 14.80 12.95
C ARG A 83 -5.30 13.58 13.59
N LYS A 84 -5.36 13.56 14.93
CA LYS A 84 -6.25 12.64 15.66
C LYS A 84 -7.69 13.10 15.47
N LEU A 85 -8.58 12.22 15.01
CA LEU A 85 -10.01 12.50 14.89
C LEU A 85 -10.77 12.03 16.14
N ASN A 86 -10.45 10.84 16.63
CA ASN A 86 -10.96 10.27 17.89
C ASN A 86 -10.05 9.12 18.34
N ASP A 87 -10.47 8.30 19.30
CA ASP A 87 -9.67 7.22 19.88
C ASP A 87 -9.44 6.01 18.96
N GLN A 88 -10.10 5.98 17.80
CA GLN A 88 -10.00 4.90 16.82
C GLN A 88 -9.59 5.40 15.43
N GLN A 89 -9.49 6.73 15.24
CA GLN A 89 -9.31 7.35 13.94
C GLN A 89 -8.24 8.43 13.94
N ALA A 90 -7.43 8.40 12.89
CA ALA A 90 -6.51 9.48 12.53
C ALA A 90 -6.61 9.77 11.05
N GLU A 91 -6.15 10.96 10.68
CA GLU A 91 -6.10 11.42 9.31
C GLU A 91 -4.73 12.02 9.02
N LEU A 92 -4.24 11.72 7.83
CA LEU A 92 -3.08 12.35 7.23
C LEU A 92 -3.56 13.21 6.07
N HIS A 93 -3.19 14.48 6.08
CA HIS A 93 -3.46 15.42 4.99
C HIS A 93 -2.15 15.93 4.42
N GLN A 94 -1.95 15.76 3.12
CA GLN A 94 -0.83 16.29 2.37
C GLN A 94 -1.37 17.28 1.33
N PRO A 95 -1.04 18.59 1.43
CA PRO A 95 -1.39 19.57 0.41
C PRO A 95 -0.87 19.15 -0.97
N ALA A 96 -1.38 19.79 -2.02
CA ALA A 96 -0.91 19.57 -3.39
C ALA A 96 0.62 19.54 -3.46
N THR A 97 1.16 18.38 -3.84
CA THR A 97 2.62 18.17 -3.83
C THR A 97 3.32 19.08 -4.84
N PRO A 98 4.60 19.44 -4.63
CA PRO A 98 5.26 20.46 -5.46
C PRO A 98 5.35 20.13 -6.96
N THR A 99 5.61 18.87 -7.31
CA THR A 99 5.84 18.45 -8.70
C THR A 99 4.57 17.91 -9.33
N PHE A 100 3.89 16.98 -8.66
CA PHE A 100 2.70 16.34 -9.21
C PHE A 100 1.42 17.16 -8.97
N HIS A 101 1.45 18.16 -8.09
CA HIS A 101 0.27 18.96 -7.73
C HIS A 101 -0.94 18.12 -7.30
N VAL A 102 -0.69 16.95 -6.69
CA VAL A 102 -1.75 16.09 -6.18
C VAL A 102 -1.87 16.33 -4.68
N GLU A 103 -3.02 16.82 -4.24
CA GLU A 103 -3.39 16.85 -2.83
C GLU A 103 -3.86 15.45 -2.42
N SER A 104 -3.58 15.02 -1.19
CA SER A 104 -4.10 13.75 -0.69
C SER A 104 -4.55 13.81 0.77
N THR A 105 -5.58 13.03 1.06
CA THR A 105 -6.05 12.76 2.42
C THR A 105 -6.18 11.25 2.62
N THR A 106 -5.59 10.73 3.68
CA THR A 106 -5.79 9.34 4.10
C THR A 106 -6.38 9.30 5.49
N ARG A 107 -7.56 8.69 5.64
CA ARG A 107 -8.14 8.40 6.95
C ARG A 107 -7.93 6.95 7.30
N PHE A 108 -7.40 6.72 8.49
CA PHE A 108 -7.22 5.41 9.08
C PHE A 108 -8.24 5.20 10.18
N THR A 109 -8.94 4.07 10.17
CA THR A 109 -9.92 3.69 11.20
C THR A 109 -9.62 2.29 11.72
N LEU A 110 -9.23 2.17 12.99
CA LEU A 110 -9.14 0.87 13.63
C LEU A 110 -10.55 0.42 14.06
N ARG A 111 -10.88 -0.86 13.83
CA ARG A 111 -12.14 -1.46 14.25
C ARG A 111 -11.89 -2.82 14.90
N ALA A 112 -12.65 -3.08 15.95
CA ALA A 112 -12.62 -4.38 16.60
C ALA A 112 -13.20 -5.47 15.67
N PRO A 113 -12.71 -6.72 15.76
CA PRO A 113 -11.61 -7.14 16.61
C PRO A 113 -10.21 -6.82 16.05
N TRP A 114 -10.01 -6.77 14.73
CA TRP A 114 -8.66 -6.74 14.14
C TRP A 114 -8.58 -6.07 12.74
N TYR A 115 -9.43 -5.07 12.51
CA TYR A 115 -9.52 -4.40 11.22
C TYR A 115 -8.90 -3.01 11.25
N LEU A 116 -8.20 -2.66 10.17
CA LEU A 116 -7.73 -1.31 9.89
C LEU A 116 -8.28 -0.89 8.53
N ASP A 117 -9.20 0.06 8.52
CA ASP A 117 -9.71 0.66 7.29
C ASP A 117 -8.85 1.85 6.86
N LEU A 118 -8.62 1.95 5.57
CA LEU A 118 -7.97 3.06 4.90
C LEU A 118 -8.97 3.66 3.91
N ASP A 119 -9.24 4.95 4.04
CA ASP A 119 -9.99 5.75 3.07
C ASP A 119 -9.01 6.75 2.47
N PHE A 120 -8.56 6.47 1.24
CA PHE A 120 -7.60 7.30 0.52
C PHE A 120 -8.31 8.13 -0.53
N ARG A 121 -8.05 9.43 -0.50
CA ARG A 121 -8.56 10.40 -1.46
C ARG A 121 -7.42 11.26 -1.99
N CYS A 122 -7.45 11.57 -3.27
CA CYS A 122 -6.50 12.45 -3.92
C CYS A 122 -7.15 13.33 -4.98
N THR A 123 -6.61 14.54 -5.16
CA THR A 123 -7.14 15.55 -6.07
C THR A 123 -5.97 16.18 -6.83
N PRO A 124 -5.89 16.05 -8.17
CA PRO A 124 -4.91 16.77 -8.97
C PRO A 124 -5.34 18.24 -9.12
N HIS A 125 -4.45 19.18 -8.81
CA HIS A 125 -4.73 20.62 -8.81
C HIS A 125 -4.24 21.33 -10.08
N GLN A 126 -3.49 20.64 -10.94
CA GLN A 126 -2.92 21.22 -12.16
C GLN A 126 -2.88 20.19 -13.30
N HIS A 127 -2.84 20.67 -14.54
CA HIS A 127 -2.75 19.83 -15.74
C HIS A 127 -1.30 19.37 -16.04
N VAL A 128 -0.62 18.80 -15.04
CA VAL A 128 0.80 18.39 -15.16
C VAL A 128 0.98 16.93 -15.58
N HIS A 129 -0.07 16.12 -15.56
CA HIS A 129 0.02 14.73 -16.02
C HIS A 129 -0.24 14.66 -17.53
N GLN A 130 0.81 14.92 -18.33
CA GLN A 130 0.73 15.10 -19.77
C GLN A 130 0.20 13.87 -20.53
N ARG A 131 0.33 12.68 -19.93
CA ARG A 131 -0.12 11.40 -20.50
C ARG A 131 -1.60 11.12 -20.26
N GLY A 132 -2.31 12.04 -19.60
CA GLY A 132 -3.75 11.95 -19.36
C GLY A 132 -4.15 11.06 -18.17
N TRP A 133 -3.19 10.44 -17.49
CA TRP A 133 -3.40 9.59 -16.32
C TRP A 133 -2.34 9.90 -15.25
N PHE A 134 -2.64 9.54 -14.01
CA PHE A 134 -1.66 9.50 -12.93
C PHE A 134 -1.92 8.28 -12.03
N GLY A 135 -0.94 7.93 -11.22
CA GLY A 135 -1.04 6.86 -10.25
C GLY A 135 -0.45 7.24 -8.90
N CYS A 136 -0.95 6.59 -7.86
CA CYS A 136 -0.39 6.60 -6.52
C CYS A 136 0.10 5.20 -6.17
N PHE A 137 1.27 5.08 -5.56
CA PHE A 137 1.86 3.81 -5.12
C PHE A 137 1.95 3.76 -3.60
N TRP A 138 1.44 2.68 -3.03
CA TRP A 138 1.47 2.42 -1.61
C TRP A 138 2.39 1.25 -1.32
N ALA A 139 3.43 1.49 -0.52
CA ALA A 139 4.34 0.45 -0.08
C ALA A 139 3.85 -0.18 1.22
N SER A 140 3.92 -1.51 1.32
CA SER A 140 3.71 -2.25 2.56
C SER A 140 4.89 -3.17 2.92
N TYR A 141 5.87 -2.68 3.69
CA TYR A 141 7.08 -3.43 4.03
C TYR A 141 6.88 -4.39 5.19
N ILE A 142 6.98 -5.68 4.90
CA ILE A 142 6.73 -6.76 5.83
C ILE A 142 8.02 -7.19 6.52
N ASN A 143 7.96 -7.26 7.85
CA ASN A 143 9.09 -7.51 8.74
C ASN A 143 9.55 -8.98 8.71
N GLY A 144 10.34 -9.37 7.72
CA GLY A 144 10.98 -10.68 7.63
C GLY A 144 10.02 -11.86 7.89
N PRO A 145 8.93 -12.01 7.12
CA PRO A 145 8.09 -13.18 7.21
C PRO A 145 8.86 -14.42 6.72
N ALA A 146 8.54 -15.60 7.25
CA ALA A 146 9.15 -16.85 6.79
C ALA A 146 8.77 -17.17 5.33
N ASP A 147 7.53 -16.84 4.96
CA ASP A 147 7.04 -16.88 3.59
C ASP A 147 6.92 -15.44 3.09
N LYS A 148 7.70 -15.10 2.06
CA LYS A 148 7.75 -13.75 1.51
C LYS A 148 6.62 -13.44 0.52
N SER A 149 5.90 -14.48 0.10
CA SER A 149 4.88 -14.39 -0.92
C SER A 149 3.63 -13.66 -0.43
N PHE A 150 2.85 -13.16 -1.38
CA PHE A 150 1.41 -13.01 -1.15
C PHE A 150 0.62 -13.94 -2.06
N TYR A 151 -0.63 -14.18 -1.68
CA TYR A 151 -1.59 -15.02 -2.36
C TYR A 151 -2.82 -14.20 -2.73
N PHE A 152 -3.47 -14.55 -3.84
CA PHE A 152 -4.65 -13.86 -4.35
C PHE A 152 -5.51 -14.81 -5.18
N LEU A 153 -6.77 -14.47 -5.42
CA LEU A 153 -7.61 -15.21 -6.38
C LEU A 153 -7.38 -14.67 -7.78
N GLY A 154 -7.16 -15.54 -8.75
CA GLY A 154 -6.85 -15.13 -10.10
C GLY A 154 -6.52 -16.30 -11.03
N GLY A 155 -5.69 -16.02 -12.03
CA GLY A 155 -5.17 -17.03 -12.94
C GLY A 155 -4.31 -16.45 -14.03
N TRP A 156 -3.96 -17.28 -15.01
CA TRP A 156 -3.19 -16.91 -16.20
C TRP A 156 -4.09 -16.46 -17.34
N HIS A 157 -5.35 -16.91 -17.33
CA HIS A 157 -6.32 -16.64 -18.38
C HIS A 157 -7.54 -15.90 -17.82
N PRO A 158 -8.22 -15.07 -18.64
CA PRO A 158 -9.41 -14.35 -18.23
C PRO A 158 -10.46 -15.28 -17.60
N LYS A 159 -11.12 -14.79 -16.53
CA LYS A 159 -12.18 -15.48 -15.78
C LYS A 159 -11.73 -16.66 -14.90
N GLU A 160 -10.44 -17.02 -14.90
CA GLU A 160 -9.91 -17.95 -13.90
C GLU A 160 -9.94 -17.33 -12.51
N SER A 161 -10.28 -18.13 -11.50
CA SER A 161 -10.36 -17.71 -10.10
C SER A 161 -9.88 -18.83 -9.19
N MET A 162 -8.59 -19.12 -9.27
CA MET A 162 -7.87 -20.06 -8.41
C MET A 162 -6.92 -19.30 -7.49
N TRP A 163 -6.54 -19.91 -6.37
CA TRP A 163 -5.57 -19.33 -5.46
C TRP A 163 -4.16 -19.35 -6.07
N MET A 164 -3.69 -18.16 -6.42
CA MET A 164 -2.38 -17.88 -6.97
C MET A 164 -1.39 -17.50 -5.86
N GLN A 165 -0.11 -17.63 -6.14
CA GLN A 165 1.00 -17.19 -5.29
C GLN A 165 1.92 -16.32 -6.14
N LEU A 166 2.26 -15.13 -5.65
CA LEU A 166 3.34 -14.32 -6.23
C LEU A 166 4.47 -14.17 -5.21
N CYS A 167 5.67 -14.52 -5.65
CA CYS A 167 6.93 -14.28 -4.96
C CYS A 167 8.00 -14.02 -6.02
N THR A 168 8.15 -12.75 -6.38
CA THR A 168 9.07 -12.34 -7.45
C THR A 168 10.51 -12.67 -7.07
N GLN A 169 11.33 -13.03 -8.06
CA GLN A 169 12.72 -13.41 -7.82
C GLN A 169 13.64 -12.19 -7.70
N ALA A 170 13.29 -11.08 -8.36
CA ALA A 170 14.01 -9.83 -8.31
C ALA A 170 13.09 -8.64 -8.01
N HIS A 171 13.70 -7.53 -7.59
CA HIS A 171 13.04 -6.24 -7.56
C HIS A 171 12.77 -5.79 -9.00
N ASP A 172 11.62 -5.17 -9.24
CA ASP A 172 11.19 -4.72 -10.57
C ASP A 172 11.07 -5.84 -11.62
N ASP A 173 10.76 -7.08 -11.22
CA ASP A 173 10.56 -8.21 -12.15
C ASP A 173 9.20 -8.86 -11.92
N GLU A 174 8.35 -8.85 -12.95
CA GLU A 174 6.97 -9.35 -12.91
C GLU A 174 6.19 -8.95 -11.63
N SER A 175 6.45 -7.75 -11.13
CA SER A 175 6.07 -7.36 -9.77
C SER A 175 4.61 -6.99 -9.61
N THR A 176 3.93 -6.57 -10.67
CA THR A 176 2.55 -6.05 -10.60
C THR A 176 1.54 -7.00 -11.23
N VAL A 177 0.55 -7.44 -10.44
CA VAL A 177 -0.63 -8.20 -10.87
C VAL A 177 -1.78 -7.24 -11.13
N ARG A 178 -2.33 -7.31 -12.34
CA ARG A 178 -3.51 -6.53 -12.76
C ARG A 178 -4.79 -7.32 -12.59
N ALA A 179 -5.94 -6.64 -12.55
CA ALA A 179 -7.23 -7.30 -12.68
C ALA A 179 -7.32 -8.02 -14.04
N HIS A 180 -8.25 -8.98 -14.13
CA HIS A 180 -8.55 -9.66 -15.40
C HIS A 180 -9.00 -8.71 -16.50
N ASP A 181 -9.78 -7.69 -16.15
CA ASP A 181 -10.36 -6.70 -17.05
C ASP A 181 -9.57 -5.37 -17.10
N ASP A 182 -8.46 -5.27 -16.36
CA ASP A 182 -7.54 -4.14 -16.46
C ASP A 182 -6.66 -4.26 -17.71
N ASP A 183 -7.18 -3.67 -18.79
CA ASP A 183 -6.53 -3.49 -20.08
C ASP A 183 -5.93 -2.08 -20.25
N PHE A 184 -5.96 -1.25 -19.21
CA PHE A 184 -5.41 0.11 -19.30
C PHE A 184 -3.89 0.07 -19.41
N LYS A 185 -3.37 0.64 -20.51
CA LYS A 185 -1.93 0.66 -20.81
C LYS A 185 -1.30 1.94 -20.28
N LEU A 186 -0.46 1.80 -19.26
CA LEU A 186 0.41 2.89 -18.81
C LEU A 186 1.48 3.13 -19.88
N THR A 187 1.60 4.38 -20.31
CA THR A 187 2.60 4.82 -21.29
C THR A 187 3.75 5.51 -20.56
N TRP A 188 4.99 5.22 -20.91
CA TRP A 188 6.15 5.75 -20.19
C TRP A 188 7.03 6.61 -21.11
N LEU A 189 7.81 7.51 -20.52
CA LEU A 189 8.91 8.17 -21.21
C LEU A 189 9.92 7.10 -21.66
N GLU A 190 10.27 7.14 -22.94
CA GLU A 190 11.22 6.20 -23.53
C GLU A 190 12.59 6.31 -22.85
N GLY A 191 13.21 5.17 -22.55
CA GLY A 191 14.50 5.12 -21.85
C GLY A 191 14.43 5.42 -20.34
N SER A 192 13.24 5.68 -19.78
CA SER A 192 13.08 5.82 -18.33
C SER A 192 13.46 4.54 -17.59
N ARG A 193 14.12 4.69 -16.42
CA ARG A 193 14.52 3.55 -15.57
C ARG A 193 13.32 2.71 -15.18
N ASP A 194 13.59 1.46 -14.80
CA ASP A 194 12.53 0.56 -14.40
C ASP A 194 12.00 0.79 -12.98
N SER A 195 10.84 0.21 -12.68
CA SER A 195 10.23 0.26 -11.35
C SER A 195 9.16 -0.82 -11.14
N LEU A 196 8.76 -1.03 -9.89
CA LEU A 196 7.77 -2.04 -9.53
C LEU A 196 6.44 -1.83 -10.26
N PHE A 197 5.99 -0.59 -10.38
CA PHE A 197 4.73 -0.24 -11.03
C PHE A 197 4.77 -0.30 -12.57
N LYS A 198 5.95 -0.51 -13.16
CA LYS A 198 6.15 -0.69 -14.60
C LYS A 198 6.17 -2.16 -15.02
N ASN A 199 6.48 -3.07 -14.10
CA ASN A 199 6.68 -4.48 -14.40
C ASN A 199 5.45 -5.32 -14.08
N PHE A 200 4.88 -5.97 -15.09
CA PHE A 200 3.63 -6.70 -14.96
C PHE A 200 3.86 -8.21 -14.94
N SER A 201 3.31 -8.86 -13.92
CA SER A 201 3.13 -10.31 -13.93
C SER A 201 2.19 -10.71 -15.08
N ARG A 202 2.43 -11.91 -15.61
CA ARG A 202 1.48 -12.57 -16.52
C ARG A 202 0.21 -13.03 -15.80
N MET A 203 0.29 -13.26 -14.49
CA MET A 203 -0.88 -13.56 -13.68
C MET A 203 -1.78 -12.33 -13.55
N ARG A 204 -3.07 -12.57 -13.42
CA ARG A 204 -4.09 -11.55 -13.18
C ARG A 204 -4.98 -11.96 -12.03
N TYR A 205 -5.48 -10.99 -11.27
CA TYR A 205 -6.38 -11.25 -10.15
C TYR A 205 -7.85 -11.18 -10.61
N ALA A 206 -8.70 -11.94 -9.93
CA ALA A 206 -10.15 -12.01 -10.13
C ALA A 206 -10.94 -11.25 -9.05
N LYS A 207 -10.30 -10.95 -7.92
CA LYS A 207 -10.82 -10.09 -6.86
C LYS A 207 -9.69 -9.21 -6.34
N PRO A 208 -9.96 -7.95 -5.96
CA PRO A 208 -8.96 -7.01 -5.44
C PRO A 208 -8.70 -7.33 -3.96
N LEU A 209 -8.10 -8.49 -3.74
CA LEU A 209 -7.79 -9.08 -2.45
C LEU A 209 -6.47 -9.83 -2.58
N CYS A 210 -5.55 -9.59 -1.64
CA CYS A 210 -4.40 -10.46 -1.42
C CYS A 210 -4.18 -10.71 0.07
N TYR A 211 -3.43 -11.76 0.38
CA TYR A 211 -3.01 -12.01 1.76
C TYR A 211 -1.60 -12.59 1.80
N GLY A 212 -0.93 -12.40 2.93
CA GLY A 212 0.33 -13.05 3.25
C GLY A 212 0.34 -13.56 4.69
N ASN A 213 1.24 -14.50 4.96
CA ASN A 213 1.36 -15.11 6.29
C ASN A 213 2.45 -14.42 7.11
N PHE A 214 2.16 -14.13 8.37
CA PHE A 214 3.12 -13.53 9.30
C PHE A 214 3.03 -14.23 10.65
N GLU A 215 4.06 -15.00 11.03
CA GLU A 215 4.02 -15.85 12.23
C GLU A 215 2.76 -16.74 12.22
N ASN A 216 1.99 -16.76 13.33
CA ASN A 216 0.71 -17.46 13.44
C ASN A 216 -0.49 -16.60 13.00
N LEU A 217 -0.24 -15.50 12.28
CA LEU A 217 -1.24 -14.58 11.75
C LEU A 217 -1.35 -14.69 10.23
N VAL A 218 -2.46 -14.16 9.73
CA VAL A 218 -2.64 -13.79 8.33
C VAL A 218 -2.88 -12.28 8.25
N TYR A 219 -2.26 -11.65 7.26
CA TYR A 219 -2.51 -10.27 6.90
C TYR A 219 -3.19 -10.21 5.54
N ILE A 220 -4.39 -9.65 5.52
CA ILE A 220 -5.26 -9.61 4.35
C ILE A 220 -5.41 -8.15 3.94
N LEU A 221 -5.18 -7.83 2.67
CA LEU A 221 -5.45 -6.54 2.05
C LEU A 221 -6.61 -6.69 1.06
N MET A 222 -7.63 -5.88 1.25
CA MET A 222 -8.86 -5.90 0.45
C MET A 222 -9.17 -4.49 -0.03
N PHE A 223 -9.67 -4.35 -1.26
CA PHE A 223 -9.95 -3.03 -1.84
C PHE A 223 -11.37 -2.96 -2.42
N LYS A 224 -11.99 -1.77 -2.35
CA LYS A 224 -13.19 -1.42 -3.11
C LYS A 224 -13.19 0.09 -3.44
N PRO A 225 -13.61 0.50 -4.66
CA PRO A 225 -13.90 -0.35 -5.81
C PRO A 225 -12.63 -1.03 -6.34
N GLU A 226 -12.79 -2.04 -7.20
CA GLU A 226 -11.66 -2.70 -7.90
C GLU A 226 -10.96 -1.75 -8.87
N ALA A 227 -11.71 -0.84 -9.48
CA ALA A 227 -11.23 0.06 -10.52
C ALA A 227 -9.96 0.82 -10.09
N GLY A 228 -8.91 0.68 -10.89
CA GLY A 228 -7.62 1.34 -10.68
C GLY A 228 -6.66 0.61 -9.73
N ILE A 229 -7.08 -0.44 -9.04
CA ILE A 229 -6.21 -1.17 -8.12
C ILE A 229 -5.31 -2.14 -8.88
N ARG A 230 -4.01 -2.14 -8.57
CA ARG A 230 -3.07 -3.20 -8.99
C ARG A 230 -2.27 -3.67 -7.79
N LEU A 231 -2.08 -4.97 -7.66
CA LEU A 231 -1.34 -5.56 -6.55
C LEU A 231 0.13 -5.67 -6.94
N THR A 232 1.05 -5.32 -6.03
CA THR A 232 2.47 -5.28 -6.37
C THR A 232 3.31 -5.99 -5.32
N HIS A 233 4.28 -6.80 -5.75
CA HIS A 233 5.21 -7.51 -4.89
C HIS A 233 6.63 -7.01 -5.10
N SER A 234 7.37 -6.90 -4.00
CA SER A 234 8.82 -6.79 -4.02
C SER A 234 9.44 -7.81 -3.07
N PRO A 235 10.50 -8.54 -3.46
CA PRO A 235 11.10 -9.55 -2.58
C PRO A 235 11.97 -8.93 -1.48
N SER A 236 12.26 -7.62 -1.57
CA SER A 236 13.24 -6.93 -0.74
C SER A 236 12.92 -5.45 -0.47
N GLY A 237 11.69 -4.99 -0.71
CA GLY A 237 11.34 -3.57 -0.64
C GLY A 237 11.59 -2.94 0.74
N GLY A 238 11.45 -3.71 1.82
CA GLY A 238 11.77 -3.26 3.18
C GLY A 238 13.24 -3.41 3.57
N GLY A 239 14.13 -3.73 2.63
CA GLY A 239 15.57 -3.91 2.86
C GLY A 239 15.96 -5.24 3.52
N PHE A 240 17.23 -5.35 3.90
CA PHE A 240 17.78 -6.55 4.54
C PHE A 240 17.39 -6.62 6.03
N ASN A 241 16.98 -7.79 6.47
CA ASN A 241 16.73 -8.13 7.87
C ASN A 241 17.91 -8.94 8.40
N LYS A 242 18.76 -8.28 9.19
CA LYS A 242 19.98 -8.89 9.72
C LYS A 242 19.69 -10.01 10.72
N ASP A 243 18.71 -9.81 11.60
CA ASP A 243 18.44 -10.74 12.71
C ASP A 243 17.88 -12.07 12.21
N LEU A 244 17.07 -12.02 11.15
CA LEU A 244 16.48 -13.21 10.52
C LEU A 244 17.27 -13.70 9.30
N ASN A 245 18.38 -13.03 8.96
CA ASN A 245 19.21 -13.31 7.79
C ASN A 245 18.39 -13.50 6.48
N THR A 246 17.48 -12.57 6.23
CA THR A 246 16.58 -12.58 5.07
C THR A 246 16.31 -11.16 4.58
N THR A 247 15.48 -11.00 3.56
CA THR A 247 14.97 -9.69 3.13
C THR A 247 13.55 -9.47 3.63
N ASN A 248 13.20 -8.20 3.87
CA ASN A 248 11.83 -7.78 4.14
C ASN A 248 11.13 -7.57 2.78
N PRO A 249 10.15 -8.42 2.40
CA PRO A 249 9.38 -8.20 1.19
C PRO A 249 8.43 -7.02 1.35
N ALA A 250 7.82 -6.62 0.25
CA ALA A 250 6.78 -5.62 0.23
C ALA A 250 5.53 -6.16 -0.47
N TRP A 251 4.37 -5.96 0.15
CA TRP A 251 3.05 -6.33 -0.36
C TRP A 251 2.28 -5.06 -0.69
N ASP A 252 2.67 -4.46 -1.80
CA ASP A 252 2.34 -3.11 -2.22
C ASP A 252 1.06 -3.10 -3.07
N TRP A 253 0.57 -1.90 -3.38
CA TRP A 253 -0.44 -1.72 -4.39
C TRP A 253 -0.35 -0.36 -5.08
N GLN A 254 -0.99 -0.28 -6.24
CA GLN A 254 -1.19 0.94 -7.00
C GLN A 254 -2.65 1.34 -6.98
N PHE A 255 -2.89 2.64 -7.08
CA PHE A 255 -4.16 3.22 -7.47
C PHE A 255 -3.96 4.06 -8.74
N ILE A 256 -4.56 3.64 -9.84
CA ILE A 256 -4.43 4.25 -11.16
C ILE A 256 -5.69 5.04 -11.50
N VAL A 257 -5.51 6.31 -11.87
CA VAL A 257 -6.56 7.18 -12.42
C VAL A 257 -6.33 7.29 -13.94
N PRO A 258 -7.06 6.50 -14.77
CA PRO A 258 -6.76 6.38 -16.20
C PRO A 258 -7.13 7.62 -17.03
N LYS A 259 -8.01 8.46 -16.47
CA LYS A 259 -8.35 9.79 -16.96
C LYS A 259 -8.61 10.68 -15.77
N TYR A 260 -7.94 11.82 -15.69
CA TYR A 260 -8.15 12.79 -14.63
C TYR A 260 -8.71 14.11 -15.14
N ASP A 261 -9.47 14.76 -14.29
CA ASP A 261 -9.89 16.15 -14.38
C ASP A 261 -9.31 16.91 -13.19
N VAL A 262 -8.86 18.14 -13.41
CA VAL A 262 -8.29 18.98 -12.35
C VAL A 262 -9.40 19.39 -11.38
N MET A 263 -9.08 19.40 -10.09
CA MET A 263 -10.01 19.61 -8.97
C MET A 263 -11.08 18.54 -8.79
N GLN A 264 -10.99 17.41 -9.50
CA GLN A 264 -11.83 16.24 -9.25
C GLN A 264 -11.18 15.33 -8.20
N GLU A 265 -11.93 14.95 -7.17
CA GLU A 265 -11.47 13.98 -6.17
C GLU A 265 -11.59 12.55 -6.74
N TYR A 266 -10.55 11.76 -6.50
CA TYR A 266 -10.48 10.33 -6.77
C TYR A 266 -10.13 9.59 -5.47
N GLY A 267 -10.51 8.33 -5.34
CA GLY A 267 -10.17 7.58 -4.14
C GLY A 267 -10.58 6.12 -4.18
N TYR A 268 -10.16 5.41 -3.13
CA TYR A 268 -10.55 4.01 -2.88
C TYR A 268 -10.60 3.76 -1.37
N HIS A 269 -11.31 2.69 -1.01
CA HIS A 269 -11.27 2.12 0.31
C HIS A 269 -10.42 0.86 0.30
N ALA A 270 -9.59 0.71 1.34
CA ALA A 270 -8.92 -0.55 1.63
C ALA A 270 -9.23 -0.99 3.07
N ARG A 271 -9.21 -2.30 3.30
CA ARG A 271 -9.25 -2.89 4.64
C ARG A 271 -8.07 -3.84 4.79
N ALA A 272 -7.25 -3.57 5.79
CA ALA A 272 -6.25 -4.47 6.31
C ALA A 272 -6.86 -5.30 7.46
N VAL A 273 -6.74 -6.62 7.38
CA VAL A 273 -7.13 -7.56 8.43
C VAL A 273 -5.87 -8.20 8.98
N LEU A 274 -5.64 -8.15 10.29
CA LEU A 274 -4.50 -8.82 10.92
C LEU A 274 -5.01 -9.76 12.02
N ARG A 275 -5.30 -11.01 11.66
CA ARG A 275 -5.97 -11.98 12.53
C ARG A 275 -5.17 -13.28 12.66
N PRO A 276 -5.48 -14.16 13.64
CA PRO A 276 -4.93 -15.51 13.66
C PRO A 276 -5.16 -16.22 12.32
N ARG A 277 -4.20 -17.07 11.91
CA ARG A 277 -4.29 -17.86 10.67
C ARG A 277 -5.63 -18.57 10.56
N CYS A 278 -6.18 -18.57 9.36
CA CYS A 278 -7.48 -19.11 9.03
C CYS A 278 -7.45 -19.80 7.66
N SER A 279 -8.55 -20.44 7.28
CA SER A 279 -8.66 -21.05 5.96
C SER A 279 -8.83 -20.02 4.84
N ARG A 280 -8.66 -20.45 3.59
CA ARG A 280 -8.89 -19.60 2.41
C ARG A 280 -10.36 -19.24 2.24
N GLU A 281 -11.27 -20.12 2.66
CA GLU A 281 -12.70 -19.86 2.72
C GLU A 281 -12.98 -18.71 3.70
N GLU A 282 -12.41 -18.75 4.90
CA GLU A 282 -12.55 -17.65 5.87
C GLU A 282 -11.96 -16.33 5.37
N ILE A 283 -10.85 -16.36 4.62
CA ILE A 283 -10.27 -15.15 3.99
C ILE A 283 -11.24 -14.57 2.96
N LEU A 284 -11.87 -15.42 2.15
CA LEU A 284 -12.90 -15.01 1.20
C LEU A 284 -14.12 -14.43 1.93
N ASP A 285 -14.54 -15.05 3.03
CA ASP A 285 -15.67 -14.56 3.83
C ASP A 285 -15.42 -13.16 4.41
N GLU A 286 -14.18 -12.84 4.82
CA GLU A 286 -13.81 -11.49 5.26
C GLU A 286 -14.01 -10.46 4.13
N TYR A 287 -13.66 -10.83 2.90
CA TYR A 287 -13.83 -9.99 1.72
C TYR A 287 -15.30 -9.80 1.37
N GLU A 288 -16.07 -10.90 1.25
CA GLU A 288 -17.49 -10.84 0.90
C GLU A 288 -18.32 -10.12 1.97
N LYS A 289 -17.98 -10.31 3.26
CA LYS A 289 -18.63 -9.56 4.33
C LYS A 289 -18.38 -8.06 4.17
N TRP A 290 -17.14 -7.64 3.95
CA TRP A 290 -16.79 -6.22 3.86
C TRP A 290 -17.31 -5.55 2.59
N THR A 291 -17.37 -6.25 1.45
CA THR A 291 -17.92 -5.66 0.22
C THR A 291 -19.42 -5.40 0.32
N ASN A 292 -20.14 -6.19 1.12
CA ASN A 292 -21.57 -6.05 1.39
C ASN A 292 -21.93 -5.09 2.54
N GLU A 293 -20.92 -4.52 3.24
CA GLU A 293 -21.08 -3.38 4.18
C GLU A 293 -21.25 -2.05 3.43
#